data_AF-A0A520ILW4-F1
#
_entry.id   AF-A0A520ILW4-F1
#
_cell.length_a   1.000
_cell.length_b   1.000
_cell.length_c   1.000
_cell.angle_alpha   90.00
_cell.angle_beta   90.00
_cell.angle_gamma   90.00
#
_symmetry.space_group_name_H-M   'P 1'
#
loop_
_entity.id
_entity.type
_entity.pdbx_description
1 polymer ?
#
loop_
_entity_poly.entity_id
_entity_poly.type
_entity_poly.pdbx_seq_one_letter_code
_entity_poly.pdbx_strand_id
1 'polypeptide(L)' 'MSELAPCPVCQSPYTYEMGESLVCPECGHEW' A
#
# COMPACT_ATOMS: atom_id res chain seq x y z
N MET A 1 14.93 -5.28 4.76
CA MET A 1 13.51 -5.07 5.12
C MET A 1 12.79 -4.97 3.80
N SER A 2 11.71 -5.71 3.58
CA SER A 2 10.99 -5.64 2.30
C SER A 2 10.28 -4.29 2.27
N GLU A 3 10.95 -3.26 1.75
CA GLU A 3 10.40 -1.92 1.53
C GLU A 3 9.35 -2.02 0.42
N LEU A 4 8.13 -2.41 0.80
CA LEU A 4 6.96 -2.22 -0.03
C LEU A 4 6.87 -0.73 -0.36
N ALA A 5 6.64 -0.42 -1.64
CA ALA A 5 6.61 0.96 -2.09
C ALA A 5 5.51 1.72 -1.33
N PRO A 6 5.78 2.94 -0.83
CA PRO A 6 4.78 3.71 -0.13
C PRO A 6 3.60 4.02 -1.06
N CYS A 7 2.41 4.15 -0.47
CA CYS A 7 1.21 4.44 -1.23
C CYS A 7 1.37 5.74 -2.06
N PRO A 8 1.08 5.77 -3.37
CA PRO A 8 1.25 6.98 -4.19
C PRO A 8 0.28 8.10 -3.82
N VAL A 9 -0.81 7.80 -3.12
CA VAL A 9 -1.86 8.77 -2.76
C VAL A 9 -1.58 9.46 -1.42
N CYS A 10 -1.25 8.69 -0.38
CA CYS A 10 -1.03 9.21 0.97
C CYS A 10 0.44 9.12 1.42
N GLN A 11 1.32 8.54 0.61
CA GLN A 11 2.73 8.30 0.93
C GLN A 11 2.95 7.46 2.19
N SER A 12 1.94 6.68 2.61
CA SER A 12 2.05 5.81 3.76
C SER A 12 3.07 4.71 3.49
N PRO A 13 4.02 4.45 4.41
CA PRO A 13 4.96 3.35 4.29
C PRO A 13 4.32 1.99 4.56
N TYR A 14 3.05 1.98 4.98
CA TYR A 14 2.30 0.77 5.27
C TYR A 14 1.33 0.48 4.14
N THR A 15 1.50 -0.70 3.54
CA THR A 15 0.68 -1.23 2.46
C THR A 15 0.51 -2.71 2.73
N TYR A 16 -0.64 -3.28 2.40
CA TYR A 16 -0.88 -4.70 2.54
C TYR A 16 -1.36 -5.27 1.21
N GLU A 17 -0.98 -6.50 0.93
CA GLU A 17 -1.41 -7.21 -0.26
C GLU A 17 -2.82 -7.81 -0.06
N MET A 18 -3.72 -7.51 -0.98
CA MET A 18 -5.08 -8.03 -1.05
C MET A 18 -5.21 -8.84 -2.33
N GLY A 19 -4.84 -10.12 -2.25
CA GLY A 19 -4.75 -11.00 -3.41
C GLY A 19 -3.51 -10.67 -4.24
N GLU A 20 -3.70 -10.20 -5.47
CA GLU A 20 -2.62 -9.82 -6.39
C GLU A 20 -2.35 -8.31 -6.45
N SER A 21 -3.14 -7.51 -5.73
CA SER A 21 -3.01 -6.05 -5.64
C SER A 21 -2.50 -5.63 -4.26
N LEU A 22 -1.85 -4.48 -4.18
CA LEU A 22 -1.49 -3.78 -2.95
C LEU A 22 -2.59 -2.80 -2.58
N VAL A 23 -2.93 -2.75 -1.31
CA VAL A 23 -3.94 -1.85 -0.77
C VAL A 23 -3.35 -1.08 0.39
N CYS A 24 -3.62 0.22 0.43
CA CYS A 24 -3.23 1.07 1.54
C CYS A 24 -4.29 1.02 2.66
N PRO A 25 -3.92 0.73 3.92
CA PRO A 25 -4.84 0.75 5.06
C PRO A 25 -5.25 2.16 5.50
N GLU A 26 -4.47 3.18 5.16
CA GLU A 26 -4.74 4.57 5.56
C GLU A 26 -5.81 5.22 4.66
N CYS A 27 -5.72 5.01 3.34
CA CYS A 27 -6.61 5.64 2.38
C CYS A 27 -7.51 4.68 1.60
N GLY A 28 -7.28 3.36 1.69
CA GLY A 28 -8.03 2.35 0.94
C GLY A 28 -7.70 2.30 -0.55
N HIS A 29 -6.62 2.93 -1.00
CA HIS A 29 -6.23 2.88 -2.41
C HIS A 29 -5.69 1.49 -2.75
N GLU A 30 -6.24 0.89 -3.80
CA GLU A 30 -5.80 -0.37 -4.41
C GLU A 30 -4.96 -0.10 -5.67
N TRP A 31 -3.78 -0.73 -5.79
CA TRP A 31 -2.89 -0.67 -6.96
C TRP A 31 -2.08 -1.96 -7.09
#